data_AF-A0A0A2UTI6-F1
#
_entry.id   AF-A0A0A2UTI6-F1
#
_cell.length_a   1.000
_cell.length_b   1.000
_cell.length_c   1.000
_cell.angle_alpha   90.00
_cell.angle_beta   90.00
_cell.angle_gamma   90.00
#
_symmetry.space_group_name_H-M   'P 1'
#
loop_
_entity.id
_entity.type
_entity.pdbx_description
1 polymer ?
#
loop_
_entity_poly.entity_id
_entity_poly.type
_entity_poly.pdbx_seq_one_letter_code
_entity_poly.pdbx_strand_id
1 'polypeptide(L)' 'MKLSDLSWKDMLLVVVAIVVLYFTAPYFGVNPDSIIIFMFGMVEWVTKYILPWIVLYWAIRLIKNLESK' A
#
# COMPACT_ATOMS: atom_id res chain seq x y z
N MET A 1 3.39 -16.50 16.52
CA MET A 1 4.57 -17.03 15.80
C MET A 1 5.51 -15.86 15.55
N LYS A 2 6.67 -15.81 16.20
CA LYS A 2 7.62 -14.69 16.03
C LYS A 2 8.40 -14.89 14.73
N LEU A 3 8.50 -13.84 13.91
CA LEU A 3 9.26 -13.85 12.66
C LEU A 3 10.77 -14.09 12.86
N SER A 4 11.26 -13.99 14.11
CA SER A 4 12.66 -14.22 14.48
C SER A 4 13.08 -15.69 14.48
N ASP A 5 12.11 -16.62 14.45
CA ASP A 5 12.38 -18.07 14.57
C ASP A 5 12.40 -18.78 13.20
N LEU A 6 12.29 -18.02 12.10
CA LEU A 6 12.30 -18.57 10.73
C LEU A 6 13.71 -19.00 10.33
N SER A 7 13.87 -20.24 9.90
CA SER A 7 15.12 -20.72 9.34
C SER A 7 15.37 -20.06 7.98
N TRP A 8 16.63 -19.89 7.58
CA TRP A 8 17.00 -19.42 6.24
C TRP A 8 16.35 -20.27 5.14
N LYS A 9 16.14 -21.57 5.41
CA LYS A 9 15.46 -22.48 4.49
C LYS A 9 13.98 -22.12 4.32
N ASP A 10 13.32 -21.68 5.40
CA ASP A 10 11.92 -21.26 5.36
C ASP A 10 11.79 -19.94 4.60
N MET A 11 12.75 -19.02 4.77
CA MET A 11 12.82 -17.80 3.96
C MET A 11 12.97 -18.11 2.47
N LEU A 12 13.86 -19.05 2.11
CA LEU A 12 14.01 -19.49 0.72
C LEU A 12 12.73 -20.10 0.17
N LEU A 13 12.02 -20.90 0.97
CA LEU A 13 10.76 -21.53 0.58
C LEU A 13 9.69 -20.47 0.31
N VAL A 14 9.57 -19.45 1.17
CA VAL A 14 8.66 -18.31 0.96
C VAL A 14 9.00 -17.55 -0.32
N VAL A 15 10.28 -17.27 -0.57
CA VAL A 15 10.72 -16.56 -1.78
C VAL A 15 10.39 -17.37 -3.03
N VAL A 16 10.67 -18.68 -3.04
CA VAL A 16 10.35 -19.56 -4.16
C VAL A 16 8.84 -19.63 -4.39
N ALA A 17 8.04 -19.73 -3.33
CA ALA A 17 6.58 -19.72 -3.43
C ALA A 17 6.06 -18.43 -4.06
N ILE A 18 6.60 -17.27 -3.67
CA ILE A 18 6.24 -15.96 -4.26
C ILE A 18 6.59 -15.91 -5.74
N VAL A 19 7.78 -16.40 -6.13
CA VAL A 19 8.21 -16.43 -7.54
C VAL A 19 7.29 -17.32 -8.37
N VAL A 20 6.96 -18.52 -7.89
CA VAL A 20 6.05 -19.43 -8.59
C VAL A 20 4.66 -18.81 -8.73
N LEU A 21 4.15 -18.15 -7.69
CA LEU A 21 2.88 -17.44 -7.74
C LEU A 21 2.90 -16.30 -8.76
N TYR A 22 3.99 -15.52 -8.83
CA TYR A 22 4.13 -14.44 -9.82
C TYR A 22 4.06 -14.96 -11.26
N PHE A 23 4.75 -16.07 -11.55
CA PHE A 23 4.72 -16.68 -12.89
C PHE A 23 3.41 -17.41 -13.21
N THR A 24 2.72 -17.96 -12.22
CA THR A 24 1.46 -18.70 -12.42
C THR A 24 0.22 -17.80 -12.44
N ALA A 25 0.25 -16.66 -11.75
CA ALA A 25 -0.82 -15.65 -11.73
C ALA A 25 -1.37 -15.25 -13.12
N PRO A 26 -0.53 -14.96 -14.15
CA PRO A 26 -1.04 -14.57 -15.46
C PRO A 26 -1.86 -15.66 -16.15
N TYR A 27 -1.61 -16.95 -15.84
CA TYR A 27 -2.41 -18.06 -16.37
C TYR A 27 -3.84 -18.08 -15.82
N PHE A 28 -4.08 -17.47 -14.66
CA PHE A 28 -5.41 -17.30 -14.07
C PHE A 28 -6.07 -15.96 -14.46
N GLY A 29 -5.49 -15.23 -15.42
CA GLY A 29 -5.98 -13.91 -15.84
C GLY A 29 -5.62 -12.78 -14.87
N VAL A 30 -4.78 -13.04 -13.87
CA VAL A 30 -4.25 -12.02 -12.95
C VAL A 30 -2.89 -11.58 -13.45
N ASN A 31 -2.83 -10.43 -14.12
CA ASN A 31 -1.55 -9.84 -14.52
C ASN A 31 -0.87 -9.24 -13.28
N PRO A 32 0.30 -9.74 -12.84
CA PRO A 32 0.98 -9.19 -11.68
C PRO A 32 1.30 -7.69 -11.84
N ASP A 33 1.58 -7.27 -13.07
CA ASP A 33 1.87 -5.87 -13.40
C ASP A 33 0.65 -4.97 -13.19
N SER A 34 -0.58 -5.50 -13.35
CA SER A 34 -1.80 -4.72 -13.10
C SER A 34 -1.99 -4.44 -11.60
N ILE A 35 -1.52 -5.33 -10.73
CA ILE A 35 -1.54 -5.13 -9.28
C ILE A 35 -0.63 -3.96 -8.90
N ILE A 36 0.57 -3.91 -9.48
CA ILE A 36 1.54 -2.83 -9.23
C ILE A 36 0.95 -1.50 -9.72
N ILE A 37 0.42 -1.46 -10.94
CA ILE A 37 -0.22 -0.26 -11.52
C ILE A 37 -1.40 0.19 -10.66
N PHE A 38 -2.24 -0.75 -10.19
CA PHE A 38 -3.37 -0.44 -9.34
C PHE A 38 -2.94 0.16 -7.98
N MET A 39 -1.88 -0.38 -7.37
CA MET A 39 -1.33 0.18 -6.13
C MET A 39 -0.84 1.62 -6.30
N PHE A 40 -0.07 1.89 -7.37
CA PHE A 40 0.36 3.27 -7.67
C PHE A 40 -0.83 4.18 -7.97
N GLY A 41 -1.81 3.70 -8.75
CA GLY A 41 -3.04 4.44 -9.05
C GLY A 41 -3.87 4.75 -7.81
N MET A 42 -3.92 3.85 -6.82
CA MET A 42 -4.57 4.09 -5.53
C MET A 42 -3.85 5.17 -4.73
N VAL A 43 -2.52 5.18 -4.70
CA VAL A 43 -1.75 6.24 -4.02
C VAL A 43 -2.01 7.59 -4.69
N GLU A 44 -1.99 7.64 -6.03
CA GLU A 44 -2.31 8.86 -6.78
C GLU A 44 -3.75 9.32 -6.49
N TRP A 45 -4.72 8.39 -6.49
CA TRP A 45 -6.12 8.71 -6.22
C TRP A 45 -6.31 9.25 -4.79
N VAL A 46 -5.74 8.59 -3.79
CA VAL A 46 -5.80 9.03 -2.39
C VAL A 46 -5.17 10.42 -2.24
N THR A 47 -4.01 10.66 -2.84
CA THR A 47 -3.35 11.96 -2.75
C THR A 47 -4.08 13.06 -3.52
N LYS A 48 -4.65 12.76 -4.68
CA LYS A 48 -5.40 13.72 -5.50
C LYS A 48 -6.76 14.08 -4.90
N TYR A 49 -7.46 13.11 -4.34
CA TYR A 49 -8.85 13.30 -3.91
C TYR A 49 -9.02 13.43 -2.41
N ILE A 50 -8.24 12.72 -1.58
CA ILE A 50 -8.42 12.74 -0.10
C ILE A 50 -7.54 13.80 0.56
N LEU A 51 -6.28 13.94 0.13
CA LEU A 51 -5.33 14.89 0.73
C LEU A 51 -5.84 16.33 0.80
N PRO A 52 -6.51 16.89 -0.24
CA PRO A 52 -7.02 18.26 -0.17
C PRO A 52 -8.02 18.47 0.97
N TRP A 53 -8.92 17.51 1.21
CA TRP A 53 -9.91 17.60 2.29
C TRP A 53 -9.26 17.54 3.67
N ILE A 54 -8.24 16.69 3.83
CA ILE A 54 -7.47 16.62 5.06
C ILE A 54 -6.83 17.99 5.32
N VAL A 55 -6.15 18.56 4.32
CA VAL A 55 -5.52 19.89 4.44
C VAL A 55 -6.53 20.96 4.80
N LEU A 56 -7.70 20.99 4.15
CA LEU A 56 -8.77 21.95 4.45
C LEU A 56 -9.28 21.81 5.89
N TYR A 57 -9.55 20.58 6.35
CA TYR A 57 -9.98 20.33 7.73
C TYR A 57 -8.98 20.88 8.74
N TRP A 58 -7.70 20.60 8.54
CA TRP A 58 -6.63 21.08 9.42
C TRP A 58 -6.47 22.60 9.35
N ALA A 59 -6.59 23.20 8.16
CA ALA A 59 -6.51 24.64 7.98
C ALA A 59 -7.65 25.37 8.73
N ILE A 60 -8.89 24.90 8.59
CA ILE A 60 -10.04 25.46 9.31
C ILE A 60 -9.84 25.32 10.82
N ARG A 61 -9.39 24.14 11.28
CA ARG A 61 -9.12 23.90 12.70
C ARG A 61 -8.04 24.84 13.25
N LEU A 62 -6.99 25.09 12.47
CA LEU A 62 -5.93 26.04 12.84
C LEU A 62 -6.47 27.46 12.98
N ILE A 63 -7.24 27.94 12.00
CA ILE A 63 -7.82 29.29 12.02
C ILE A 63 -8.73 29.46 13.25
N LYS A 64 -9.61 28.49 13.52
CA LYS A 64 -10.50 28.54 14.69
C LYS A 64 -9.74 28.57 16.02
N ASN A 65 -8.63 27.85 16.13
CA ASN A 65 -7.79 27.89 17.33
C ASN A 65 -7.07 29.23 17.50
N LEU A 66 -6.73 29.91 16.40
CA LEU A 66 -6.12 31.23 16.43
C LEU A 66 -7.13 32.33 16.77
N GLU A 67 -8.36 32.23 16.27
CA GLU A 67 -9.45 33.18 16.56
C GLU A 67 -10.00 33.03 17.99
N SER A 68 -9.86 31.84 18.59
CA SER A 68 -10.25 31.56 19.98
C SER A 68 -9.22 32.05 21.02
N LYS A 69 -8.11 32.66 20.59
CA LYS A 69 -7.12 33.30 21.47
C LYS A 69 -7.25 34.82 21.39
#